data_AF-A0A0M0SWE0-F1
#
_entry.id   AF-A0A0M0SWE0-F1
#
_cell.length_a   1.000
_cell.length_b   1.000
_cell.length_c   1.000
_cell.angle_alpha   90.00
_cell.angle_beta   90.00
_cell.angle_gamma   90.00
#
_symmetry.space_group_name_H-M   'P 1'
#
loop_
_entity.id
_entity.type
_entity.pdbx_description
1 polymer ?
#
loop_
_entity_poly.entity_id
_entity_poly.type
_entity_poly.pdbx_seq_one_letter_code
_entity_poly.pdbx_strand_id
1 'polypeptide(L)'
;MILLSFLRQLINYLQTSLIPNRSFLRLRLADVSLYFCGLSWISLWTTIIDSFFLQKNIPIVIWFILHFIFIAIAVLLYLLFMAYLTKGFVRLLLPRPWAYRQTFPYTIATNLWSFPLGMLLYQLGYQRSGIGLLVIGHFVYTLVPLWIARSSKPRSSRRA
;
A
#
# COMPACT_ATOMS: atom_id res chain seq x y z
N MET A 1 -7.93 17.72 21.13
CA MET A 1 -7.51 18.23 19.80
C MET A 1 -6.61 17.25 19.04
N ILE A 2 -5.56 16.68 19.66
CA ILE A 2 -4.57 15.80 18.99
C ILE A 2 -5.22 14.54 18.36
N LEU A 3 -6.14 13.87 19.07
CA LEU A 3 -6.82 12.67 18.55
C LEU A 3 -7.68 12.98 17.32
N LEU A 4 -8.44 14.07 17.36
CA LEU A 4 -9.30 14.51 16.24
C LEU A 4 -8.47 14.89 15.01
N SER A 5 -7.34 15.58 15.20
CA SER A 5 -6.43 15.90 14.09
C SER A 5 -5.83 14.64 13.47
N PHE A 6 -5.44 13.67 14.30
CA PHE A 6 -4.92 12.40 13.82
C PHE A 6 -5.96 11.59 13.04
N LEU A 7 -7.18 11.47 13.57
CA LEU A 7 -8.29 10.79 12.88
C LEU A 7 -8.58 11.43 11.52
N ARG A 8 -8.57 12.76 11.44
CA ARG A 8 -8.73 13.48 10.18
C ARG A 8 -7.60 13.17 9.20
N GLN A 9 -6.35 13.14 9.67
CA GLN A 9 -5.20 12.76 8.84
C GLN A 9 -5.31 11.32 8.35
N LEU A 10 -5.74 10.39 9.21
CA LEU A 10 -5.95 8.99 8.85
C LEU A 10 -7.04 8.85 7.79
N ILE A 11 -8.20 9.48 7.97
CA ILE A 11 -9.28 9.47 6.98
C ILE A 11 -8.79 10.03 5.64
N ASN A 12 -8.08 11.17 5.67
CA ASN A 12 -7.49 11.75 4.45
C ASN A 12 -6.47 10.81 3.80
N TYR A 13 -5.66 10.11 4.59
CA TYR A 13 -4.70 9.11 4.12
C TYR A 13 -5.42 7.95 3.41
N LEU A 14 -6.45 7.37 4.05
CA LEU A 14 -7.28 6.31 3.47
C LEU A 14 -7.96 6.79 2.19
N GLN A 15 -8.62 7.95 2.20
CA GLN A 15 -9.32 8.48 1.03
C GLN A 15 -8.37 8.77 -0.14
N THR A 16 -7.24 9.41 0.14
CA THR A 16 -6.24 9.73 -0.89
C THR A 16 -5.63 8.47 -1.48
N SER A 17 -5.55 7.38 -0.70
CA SER A 17 -5.01 6.11 -1.15
C SER A 17 -5.96 5.28 -2.04
N LEU A 18 -7.25 5.64 -2.11
CA LEU A 18 -8.22 4.88 -2.92
C LEU A 18 -7.97 5.01 -4.42
N ILE A 19 -7.59 6.21 -4.89
CA ILE A 19 -7.49 6.51 -6.32
C ILE A 19 -6.03 6.89 -6.65
N PRO A 20 -5.36 6.19 -7.59
CA PRO A 20 -3.99 6.48 -7.97
C PRO A 20 -3.89 7.71 -8.89
N ASN A 21 -4.24 8.88 -8.38
CA ASN A 21 -4.17 10.17 -9.07
C ASN A 21 -2.91 10.98 -8.65
N ARG A 22 -2.78 12.23 -9.10
CA ARG A 22 -1.62 13.06 -8.76
C ARG A 22 -1.48 13.34 -7.24
N SER A 23 -2.60 13.45 -6.52
CA SER A 23 -2.60 13.67 -5.06
C SER A 23 -2.07 12.46 -4.29
N PHE A 24 -2.20 11.26 -4.84
CA PHE A 24 -1.63 10.02 -4.29
C PHE A 24 -0.11 10.14 -4.03
N LEU A 25 0.61 10.90 -4.87
CA LEU A 25 2.04 11.16 -4.68
C LEU A 25 2.37 11.87 -3.37
N ARG A 26 1.42 12.52 -2.71
CA ARG A 26 1.62 13.17 -1.41
C ARG A 26 1.73 12.15 -0.27
N LEU A 27 1.19 10.93 -0.44
CA LEU A 27 1.21 9.88 0.59
C LEU A 27 2.62 9.41 0.94
N ARG A 28 3.61 9.65 0.07
CA ARG A 28 5.02 9.41 0.38
C ARG A 28 5.55 10.25 1.53
N LEU A 29 4.91 11.40 1.79
CA LEU A 29 5.26 12.35 2.85
C LEU A 29 4.40 12.15 4.10
N ALA A 30 3.60 11.09 4.15
CA ALA A 30 2.78 10.81 5.31
C ALA A 30 3.66 10.56 6.55
N ASP A 31 3.17 11.00 7.69
CA ASP A 31 3.83 10.80 8.97
C ASP A 31 4.05 9.33 9.28
N VAL A 32 5.04 9.07 10.14
CA VAL A 32 5.44 7.72 10.51
C VAL A 32 4.28 6.88 11.04
N SER A 33 3.47 7.50 11.90
CA SER A 33 2.28 6.89 12.48
C SER A 33 1.25 6.45 11.43
N LEU A 34 1.08 7.21 10.35
CA LEU A 34 0.08 6.92 9.32
C LEU A 34 0.46 5.70 8.47
N TYR A 35 1.75 5.51 8.17
CA TYR A 35 2.16 4.31 7.44
C TYR A 35 2.11 3.06 8.32
N PHE A 36 2.41 3.17 9.62
CA PHE A 36 2.21 2.07 10.56
C PHE A 36 0.72 1.71 10.68
N CYS A 37 -0.17 2.70 10.71
CA CYS A 37 -1.61 2.47 10.60
C CYS A 37 -1.98 1.77 9.29
N GLY A 38 -1.35 2.14 8.16
CA GLY A 38 -1.57 1.46 6.89
C GLY A 38 -1.14 -0.01 6.89
N LEU A 39 0.00 -0.32 7.50
CA LEU A 39 0.47 -1.69 7.67
C LEU A 39 -0.48 -2.49 8.58
N SER A 40 -0.88 -1.92 9.71
CA SER A 40 -1.88 -2.51 10.60
C SER A 40 -3.22 -2.71 9.89
N TRP A 41 -3.63 -1.78 9.03
CA TRP A 41 -4.86 -1.87 8.24
C TRP A 41 -4.83 -3.06 7.27
N ILE A 42 -3.75 -3.20 6.49
CA ILE A 42 -3.57 -4.34 5.57
C ILE A 42 -3.59 -5.66 6.35
N SER A 43 -2.85 -5.71 7.46
CA SER A 43 -2.71 -6.91 8.29
C SER A 43 -4.03 -7.30 8.94
N LEU A 44 -4.79 -6.30 9.42
CA LEU A 44 -6.10 -6.49 10.03
C LEU A 44 -7.08 -7.07 9.02
N TRP A 45 -7.21 -6.45 7.84
CA TRP A 45 -8.15 -6.95 6.84
C TRP A 45 -7.77 -8.34 6.32
N THR A 46 -6.48 -8.60 6.12
CA THR A 46 -6.01 -9.94 5.73
C THR A 46 -6.37 -10.97 6.79
N THR A 47 -6.16 -10.63 8.07
CA THR A 47 -6.51 -11.53 9.19
C THR A 47 -8.03 -11.75 9.30
N ILE A 48 -8.83 -10.68 9.12
CA ILE A 48 -10.29 -10.78 9.06
C ILE A 48 -10.72 -11.70 7.92
N ILE A 49 -10.17 -11.51 6.72
CA ILE A 49 -10.46 -12.35 5.56
C ILE A 49 -10.12 -13.81 5.89
N ASP A 50 -8.88 -14.10 6.29
CA ASP A 50 -8.42 -15.45 6.64
C ASP A 50 -9.28 -16.09 7.75
N SER A 51 -9.82 -15.29 8.67
CA SER A 51 -10.70 -15.77 9.73
C SER A 51 -12.01 -16.37 9.22
N PHE A 52 -12.42 -16.12 7.99
CA PHE A 52 -13.60 -16.78 7.40
C PHE A 52 -13.26 -18.10 6.71
N PHE A 53 -12.03 -18.27 6.24
CA PHE A 53 -11.66 -19.40 5.36
C PHE A 53 -10.80 -20.45 6.06
N LEU A 54 -9.93 -20.04 7.00
CA LEU A 54 -9.03 -20.96 7.67
C LEU A 54 -9.71 -21.68 8.83
N GLN A 55 -9.44 -22.98 8.96
CA GLN A 55 -9.81 -23.78 10.11
C GLN A 55 -9.01 -23.34 11.34
N LYS A 56 -9.67 -23.31 12.50
CA LYS A 56 -9.12 -22.76 13.73
C LYS A 56 -9.15 -23.86 14.78
N ASN A 57 -7.98 -24.25 15.25
CA ASN A 57 -7.82 -25.30 16.25
C ASN A 57 -7.72 -24.76 17.69
N ILE A 58 -7.74 -23.43 17.86
CA ILE A 58 -7.62 -22.72 19.13
C ILE A 58 -8.70 -21.62 19.23
N PRO A 59 -8.96 -21.06 20.43
CA PRO A 59 -9.97 -20.01 20.61
C PRO A 59 -9.77 -18.83 19.67
N ILE A 60 -10.88 -18.31 19.12
CA ILE A 60 -10.87 -17.29 18.05
C ILE A 60 -10.04 -16.06 18.39
N VAL A 61 -10.11 -15.56 19.63
CA VAL A 61 -9.37 -14.36 20.06
C VAL A 61 -7.86 -14.60 20.02
N ILE A 62 -7.41 -15.74 20.56
CA ILE A 62 -5.99 -16.11 20.59
C ILE A 62 -5.47 -16.36 19.17
N TRP A 63 -6.25 -17.10 18.37
CA TRP A 63 -5.96 -17.32 16.96
C TRP A 63 -5.81 -16.00 16.22
N PHE A 64 -6.75 -15.07 16.40
CA PHE A 64 -6.76 -13.79 15.70
C PHE A 64 -5.54 -12.95 16.05
N ILE A 65 -5.16 -12.86 17.33
CA ILE A 65 -4.00 -12.09 17.77
C ILE A 65 -2.70 -12.68 17.19
N LEU A 66 -2.51 -14.00 17.31
CA LEU A 66 -1.31 -14.66 16.79
C LEU A 66 -1.22 -14.57 15.27
N HIS A 67 -2.33 -14.81 14.58
CA HIS A 67 -2.40 -14.72 13.12
C HIS A 67 -2.17 -13.29 12.65
N PHE A 68 -2.74 -12.29 13.33
CA PHE A 68 -2.50 -10.87 13.03
C PHE A 68 -1.02 -10.51 13.13
N ILE A 69 -0.33 -10.94 14.19
CA ILE A 69 1.11 -10.68 14.36
C ILE A 69 1.91 -11.34 13.23
N PHE A 70 1.61 -12.60 12.93
CA PHE A 70 2.29 -13.33 11.85
C PHE A 70 2.08 -12.67 10.49
N ILE A 71 0.84 -12.33 10.16
CA ILE A 71 0.48 -11.61 8.94
C ILE A 71 1.15 -10.24 8.90
N ALA A 72 1.22 -9.50 10.00
CA ALA A 72 1.88 -8.19 10.04
C ALA A 72 3.37 -8.29 9.71
N ILE A 73 4.05 -9.34 10.20
CA ILE A 73 5.46 -9.60 9.86
C ILE A 73 5.59 -9.98 8.38
N ALA A 74 4.73 -10.88 7.87
CA ALA A 74 4.75 -11.31 6.47
C ALA A 74 4.49 -10.14 5.51
N VAL A 75 3.48 -9.31 5.82
CA VAL A 75 3.13 -8.09 5.10
C VAL A 75 4.30 -7.10 5.15
N LEU A 76 4.94 -6.91 6.31
CA LEU A 76 6.11 -6.03 6.42
C LEU A 76 7.24 -6.47 5.48
N LEU A 77 7.58 -7.77 5.47
CA LEU A 77 8.60 -8.32 4.58
C LEU A 77 8.23 -8.15 3.10
N TYR A 78 6.98 -8.44 2.75
CA TYR A 78 6.45 -8.22 1.40
C TYR A 78 6.54 -6.76 0.98
N LEU A 79 6.13 -5.83 1.83
CA LEU A 79 6.17 -4.40 1.54
C LEU A 79 7.61 -3.89 1.46
N LEU A 80 8.52 -4.45 2.24
CA LEU A 80 9.95 -4.11 2.15
C LEU A 80 10.53 -4.55 0.80
N PHE A 81 10.18 -5.77 0.35
CA PHE A 81 10.56 -6.27 -0.97
C PHE A 81 9.96 -5.39 -2.09
N MET A 82 8.67 -5.08 -2.03
CA MET A 82 8.02 -4.21 -3.02
C MET A 82 8.56 -2.78 -3.00
N ALA A 83 8.99 -2.27 -1.83
CA ALA A 83 9.61 -0.96 -1.73
C ALA A 83 10.99 -0.93 -2.40
N TYR A 84 11.75 -2.02 -2.29
CA TYR A 84 13.01 -2.18 -3.01
C TYR A 84 12.79 -2.19 -4.52
N LEU A 85 11.80 -2.96 -5.01
CA LEU A 85 11.43 -2.97 -6.43
C LEU A 85 10.99 -1.58 -6.90
N THR A 86 10.09 -0.92 -6.15
CA THR A 86 9.61 0.44 -6.45
C THR A 86 10.76 1.42 -6.56
N LYS A 87 11.74 1.35 -5.66
CA LYS A 87 12.95 2.18 -5.70
C LYS A 87 13.75 1.98 -6.98
N GLY A 88 13.86 0.72 -7.44
CA GLY A 88 14.46 0.38 -8.74
C GLY A 88 13.71 1.04 -9.91
N PHE A 89 12.40 0.80 -10.01
CA PHE A 89 11.57 1.34 -11.08
C PHE A 89 11.56 2.87 -11.13
N VAL A 90 11.44 3.53 -9.97
CA VAL A 90 11.47 4.98 -9.87
C VAL A 90 12.79 5.56 -10.36
N ARG A 91 13.93 4.91 -10.05
CA ARG A 91 15.25 5.34 -10.53
C ARG A 91 15.37 5.20 -12.04
N LEU A 92 14.78 4.16 -12.64
CA LEU A 92 14.76 3.98 -14.09
C LEU A 92 13.87 5.02 -14.80
N LEU A 93 12.75 5.40 -14.18
CA LEU A 93 11.74 6.27 -14.80
C LEU A 93 11.99 7.78 -14.59
N LEU A 94 12.65 8.17 -13.50
CA LEU A 94 12.83 9.57 -13.12
C LEU A 94 14.31 9.99 -13.06
N PRO A 95 14.74 11.02 -13.83
CA PRO A 95 16.12 11.48 -13.85
C PRO A 95 16.58 12.17 -12.55
N ARG A 96 15.63 12.57 -11.67
CA ARG A 96 15.93 13.11 -10.34
C ARG A 96 15.06 12.38 -9.29
N PRO A 97 15.59 11.35 -8.61
CA PRO A 97 14.81 10.52 -7.68
C PRO A 97 14.56 11.17 -6.31
N TRP A 98 14.91 12.45 -6.13
CA TRP A 98 14.81 13.17 -4.84
C TRP A 98 13.38 13.16 -4.27
N ALA A 99 12.36 13.14 -5.14
CA ALA A 99 10.96 13.01 -4.75
C ALA A 99 10.61 11.66 -4.10
N TYR A 100 11.52 10.69 -4.05
CA TYR A 100 11.27 9.31 -3.62
C TYR A 100 12.27 8.77 -2.60
N ARG A 101 12.88 9.65 -1.78
CA ARG A 101 13.68 9.21 -0.62
C ARG A 101 12.87 8.34 0.36
N GLN A 102 11.55 8.58 0.45
CA GLN A 102 10.60 7.84 1.29
C GLN A 102 9.77 6.86 0.44
N THR A 103 10.43 5.83 -0.12
CA THR A 103 9.80 4.81 -0.96
C THR A 103 8.90 3.86 -0.16
N PHE A 104 9.23 3.62 1.10
CA PHE A 104 8.50 2.70 1.95
C PHE A 104 7.07 3.17 2.33
N PRO A 105 6.86 4.41 2.83
CA PRO A 105 5.50 4.93 3.07
C PRO A 105 4.62 4.93 1.81
N TYR A 106 5.23 5.26 0.67
CA TYR A 106 4.55 5.19 -0.62
C TYR A 106 4.14 3.76 -0.96
N THR A 107 5.02 2.78 -0.74
CA THR A 107 4.74 1.36 -1.01
C THR A 107 3.60 0.83 -0.15
N ILE A 108 3.56 1.20 1.14
CA ILE A 108 2.42 0.86 2.02
C ILE A 108 1.11 1.39 1.42
N ALA A 109 1.08 2.66 1.04
CA ALA A 109 -0.11 3.27 0.44
C ALA A 109 -0.55 2.57 -0.87
N THR A 110 0.40 2.15 -1.71
CA THR A 110 0.08 1.45 -2.99
C THR A 110 -0.51 0.05 -2.79
N ASN A 111 -0.30 -0.55 -1.62
CA ASN A 111 -0.80 -1.88 -1.29
C ASN A 111 -2.01 -1.84 -0.35
N LEU A 112 -2.45 -0.64 0.07
CA LEU A 112 -3.44 -0.49 1.13
C LEU A 112 -4.77 -1.19 0.81
N TRP A 113 -5.19 -1.15 -0.45
CA TRP A 113 -6.43 -1.74 -0.93
C TRP A 113 -6.22 -2.96 -1.81
N SER A 114 -5.20 -2.93 -2.68
CA SER A 114 -4.89 -4.06 -3.55
C SER A 114 -4.50 -5.30 -2.77
N PHE A 115 -3.85 -5.16 -1.61
CA PHE A 115 -3.44 -6.31 -0.80
C PHE A 115 -4.62 -7.05 -0.17
N PRO A 116 -5.50 -6.40 0.62
CA PRO A 116 -6.70 -7.06 1.13
C PRO A 116 -7.60 -7.63 0.04
N LEU A 117 -7.81 -6.90 -1.06
CA LEU A 117 -8.63 -7.38 -2.17
C LEU A 117 -8.00 -8.59 -2.87
N GLY A 118 -6.68 -8.59 -3.06
CA GLY A 118 -5.96 -9.72 -3.65
C GLY A 118 -6.04 -10.96 -2.77
N MET A 119 -5.91 -10.80 -1.44
CA MET A 119 -6.10 -11.89 -0.49
C MET A 119 -7.54 -12.41 -0.47
N LEU A 120 -8.53 -11.54 -0.53
CA LEU A 120 -9.94 -11.96 -0.63
C LEU A 120 -10.18 -12.81 -1.88
N LEU A 121 -9.71 -12.36 -3.05
CA LEU A 121 -9.83 -13.13 -4.29
C LEU A 121 -9.08 -14.47 -4.22
N TYR A 122 -7.91 -14.49 -3.59
CA TYR A 122 -7.14 -15.70 -3.37
C TYR A 122 -7.94 -16.72 -2.53
N GLN A 123 -8.51 -16.28 -1.41
CA GLN A 123 -9.30 -17.13 -0.50
C GLN A 123 -10.62 -17.60 -1.13
N LEU A 124 -11.19 -16.83 -2.06
CA LEU A 124 -12.37 -17.21 -2.85
C LEU A 124 -12.07 -18.25 -3.96
N GLY A 125 -10.84 -18.74 -4.06
CA GLY A 125 -10.43 -19.73 -5.07
C GLY A 125 -9.90 -19.14 -6.37
N TYR A 126 -9.91 -17.81 -6.53
CA TYR A 126 -9.35 -17.12 -7.70
C TYR A 126 -7.84 -16.85 -7.53
N GLN A 127 -7.05 -17.89 -7.24
CA GLN A 127 -5.65 -17.77 -6.85
C GLN A 127 -4.81 -16.93 -7.81
N ARG A 128 -4.92 -17.19 -9.13
CA ARG A 128 -4.18 -16.44 -10.17
C ARG A 128 -4.57 -14.97 -10.20
N SER A 129 -5.87 -14.67 -10.10
CA SER A 129 -6.39 -13.30 -10.09
C SER A 129 -6.02 -12.57 -8.81
N GLY A 130 -6.05 -13.26 -7.66
CA GLY A 130 -5.62 -12.72 -6.37
C GLY A 130 -4.14 -12.32 -6.40
N ILE A 131 -3.24 -13.24 -6.79
CA ILE A 131 -1.81 -12.95 -6.95
C ILE A 131 -1.58 -11.85 -7.99
N GLY A 132 -2.31 -11.91 -9.11
CA GLY A 132 -2.29 -10.88 -10.14
C GLY A 132 -2.64 -9.51 -9.58
N LEU A 133 -3.68 -9.40 -8.76
CA LEU A 133 -4.09 -8.14 -8.14
C LEU A 133 -3.08 -7.62 -7.11
N LEU A 134 -2.43 -8.50 -6.34
CA LEU A 134 -1.36 -8.11 -5.41
C LEU A 134 -0.20 -7.44 -6.15
N VAL A 135 0.26 -8.06 -7.24
CA VAL A 135 1.44 -7.60 -8.00
C VAL A 135 1.08 -6.46 -8.94
N ILE A 136 0.09 -6.65 -9.82
CA ILE A 136 -0.31 -5.65 -10.82
C ILE A 136 -0.90 -4.44 -10.12
N GLY A 137 -1.71 -4.63 -9.07
CA GLY A 137 -2.27 -3.53 -8.29
C GLY A 137 -1.18 -2.64 -7.70
N HIS A 138 -0.13 -3.23 -7.12
CA HIS A 138 1.03 -2.46 -6.65
C HIS A 138 1.65 -1.60 -7.76
N PHE A 139 1.88 -2.17 -8.95
CA PHE A 139 2.47 -1.44 -10.07
C PHE A 139 1.54 -0.35 -10.62
N VAL A 140 0.24 -0.61 -10.74
CA VAL A 140 -0.74 0.38 -11.19
C VAL A 140 -0.75 1.58 -10.24
N TYR A 141 -0.86 1.33 -8.94
CA TYR A 141 -0.87 2.39 -7.93
C TYR A 141 0.48 3.12 -7.83
N THR A 142 1.57 2.46 -8.19
CA THR A 142 2.90 3.08 -8.22
C THR A 142 3.08 3.97 -9.45
N LEU A 143 2.77 3.44 -10.63
CA LEU A 143 3.15 4.01 -11.93
C LEU A 143 2.14 5.02 -12.49
N VAL A 144 0.84 4.83 -12.26
CA VAL A 144 -0.19 5.75 -12.80
C VAL A 144 -0.02 7.18 -12.25
N PRO A 145 0.13 7.41 -10.93
CA PRO A 145 0.37 8.76 -10.40
C PRO A 145 1.62 9.42 -10.98
N LEU A 146 2.67 8.61 -11.16
CA LEU A 146 3.95 9.02 -11.75
C LEU A 146 3.80 9.47 -13.20
N TRP A 147 3.10 8.68 -14.00
CA TRP A 147 2.84 8.98 -15.39
C TRP A 147 2.06 10.29 -15.53
N ILE A 148 0.98 10.47 -14.76
CA ILE A 148 0.15 11.68 -14.74
C ILE A 148 0.99 12.92 -14.35
N ALA A 149 1.87 12.80 -13.35
CA ALA A 149 2.74 13.90 -12.95
C ALA A 149 3.81 14.25 -14.01
N ARG A 150 4.19 13.29 -14.86
CA ARG A 150 5.14 13.52 -15.96
C ARG A 150 4.47 14.14 -17.19
N SER A 151 3.28 13.68 -17.56
CA SER A 151 2.55 14.15 -18.75
C SER A 151 1.99 15.58 -18.58
N SER A 152 1.69 15.97 -17.35
CA SER A 152 1.13 17.30 -17.01
C SER A 152 2.14 18.46 -17.03
N LYS A 153 3.44 18.21 -17.28
CA LYS A 153 4.40 19.31 -17.51
C LYS A 153 4.36 19.72 -18.99
N PRO A 154 4.08 21.00 -19.32
CA PRO A 154 4.17 21.47 -20.69
C PRO A 154 5.60 21.29 -21.21
N ARG A 155 5.74 20.77 -22.44
CA ARG A 155 7.01 20.52 -23.13
C ARG A 155 7.90 21.78 -23.25
N SER A 156 7.35 22.98 -23.07
CA SER A 156 8.04 24.26 -23.25
C SER A 156 9.07 24.59 -22.16
N SER A 157 9.03 23.98 -20.97
CA SER A 157 10.00 24.28 -19.89
C SER A 157 11.28 23.42 -19.92
N ARG A 158 11.49 22.61 -20.96
CA ARG A 158 12.70 21.76 -21.11
C ARG A 158 13.77 22.38 -22.02
N ARG A 159 13.51 23.56 -22.57
CA ARG A 159 14.48 24.39 -23.28
C ARG A 159 14.44 25.80 -22.68
N ALA A 160 15.05 25.94 -21.50
CA ALA A 160 15.49 27.22 -20.95
C ALA A 160 16.66 26.88 -20.02
#